data_AF-A0A0S8D5T9-F1
#
_entry.id   AF-A0A0S8D5T9-F1
#
_cell.length_a   1.000
_cell.length_b   1.000
_cell.length_c   1.000
_cell.angle_alpha   90.00
_cell.angle_beta   90.00
_cell.angle_gamma   90.00
#
_symmetry.space_group_name_H-M   'P 1'
#
loop_
_entity.id
_entity.type
_entity.pdbx_description
1 polymer ?
#
loop_
_entity_poly.entity_id
_entity_poly.type
_entity_poly.pdbx_seq_one_letter_code
_entity_poly.pdbx_strand_id
1 'polypeptide(L)'
;MLQDMSDNGCMLMCTRNLEIGQQLDFECEVYPGKIIRCKLEVMHASRGDVGARVIEIDEESIKLVQLFLQETFSGRLDRYAPRMR
;
A
#
# COMPACT_ATOMS: atom_id res chain seq x y z
N MET A 1 1.76 -9.25 4.30
CA MET A 1 2.94 -8.48 3.86
C MET A 1 2.50 -7.53 2.76
N LEU A 2 2.87 -6.26 2.84
CA LEU A 2 2.61 -5.27 1.77
C LEU A 2 3.49 -5.59 0.56
N GLN A 3 2.89 -5.72 -0.62
CA GLN A 3 3.60 -5.97 -1.88
C GLN A 3 3.66 -4.73 -2.75
N ASP A 4 2.56 -3.98 -2.82
CA ASP A 4 2.46 -2.73 -3.57
C ASP A 4 1.43 -1.81 -2.91
N MET A 5 1.59 -0.50 -3.09
CA MET A 5 0.73 0.51 -2.50
C MET A 5 0.48 1.65 -3.49
N SER A 6 -0.72 2.21 -3.42
CA SER A 6 -1.15 3.41 -4.13
C SER A 6 -1.90 4.31 -3.16
N ASP A 7 -2.29 5.50 -3.62
CA ASP A 7 -3.06 6.46 -2.82
C ASP A 7 -4.40 5.91 -2.32
N ASN A 8 -4.99 4.92 -3.02
CA ASN A 8 -6.35 4.44 -2.76
C ASN A 8 -6.43 2.97 -2.32
N GLY A 9 -5.31 2.26 -2.28
CA GLY A 9 -5.33 0.82 -2.06
C GLY A 9 -3.95 0.18 -2.05
N CYS A 10 -3.92 -1.09 -1.71
CA CYS A 10 -2.70 -1.87 -1.65
C CYS A 10 -2.90 -3.31 -2.12
N MET A 11 -1.78 -3.93 -2.51
CA MET A 11 -1.67 -5.35 -2.73
C MET A 11 -0.99 -5.98 -1.52
N LEU A 12 -1.62 -6.99 -0.94
CA LEU A 12 -1.13 -7.71 0.22
C LEU A 12 -0.90 -9.17 -0.16
N MET A 13 0.24 -9.71 0.27
CA MET A 13 0.42 -11.15 0.39
C MET A 13 -0.11 -11.59 1.76
N CYS A 14 -1.08 -12.48 1.79
CA CYS A 14 -1.73 -12.96 3.00
C CYS A 14 -1.77 -14.49 3.02
N THR A 15 -1.34 -15.11 4.12
CA THR A 15 -1.42 -16.57 4.30
C THR A 15 -2.80 -17.02 4.80
N ARG A 16 -3.67 -16.07 5.15
CA ARG A 16 -5.03 -16.34 5.60
C ARG A 16 -5.98 -16.22 4.41
N ASN A 17 -7.02 -17.05 4.42
CA ASN A 17 -8.13 -16.87 3.50
C ASN A 17 -8.91 -15.63 3.95
N LEU A 18 -9.01 -14.65 3.05
CA LEU A 18 -9.77 -13.43 3.24
C LEU A 18 -10.92 -13.41 2.24
N GLU A 19 -12.05 -12.85 2.65
CA GLU A 19 -13.25 -12.79 1.83
C GLU A 19 -13.43 -11.40 1.22
N ILE A 20 -14.01 -11.33 0.01
CA ILE A 20 -14.34 -10.05 -0.62
C ILE A 20 -15.38 -9.32 0.25
N GLY A 21 -15.18 -8.02 0.48
CA GLY A 21 -15.98 -7.19 1.38
C GLY A 21 -15.55 -7.26 2.84
N GLN A 22 -14.61 -8.14 3.20
CA GLN A 22 -14.06 -8.19 4.55
C GLN A 22 -13.29 -6.91 4.87
N GLN A 23 -13.53 -6.34 6.05
CA GLN A 23 -12.78 -5.20 6.57
C GLN A 23 -11.67 -5.67 7.51
N LEU A 24 -10.51 -5.03 7.39
CA LEU A 24 -9.30 -5.37 8.13
C LEU A 24 -8.69 -4.10 8.73
N ASP A 25 -8.36 -4.14 10.01
CA ASP A 25 -7.39 -3.21 10.58
C ASP A 25 -6.00 -3.64 10.12
N PHE A 26 -5.30 -2.73 9.44
CA PHE A 26 -4.00 -2.97 8.84
C PHE A 26 -2.95 -2.03 9.43
N GLU A 27 -1.84 -2.62 9.85
CA GLU A 27 -0.66 -1.89 10.28
C GLU A 27 0.56 -2.36 9.49
N CYS A 28 1.35 -1.40 9.01
CA CYS A 28 2.59 -1.69 8.30
C CYS A 28 3.67 -0.69 8.70
N GLU A 29 4.82 -1.20 9.14
CA GLU A 29 6.00 -0.38 9.36
C GLU A 29 6.69 -0.13 8.01
N VAL A 30 6.84 1.14 7.63
CA VAL A 30 7.48 1.57 6.38
C VAL A 30 8.87 2.19 6.60
N TYR A 31 9.13 2.69 7.79
CA TYR A 31 10.44 3.11 8.27
C TYR A 31 10.60 2.71 9.74
N PRO A 32 11.83 2.65 10.30
CA PRO A 32 12.02 2.34 11.71
C PRO A 32 11.16 3.22 12.63
N GLY A 33 10.20 2.60 13.32
CA GLY A 33 9.26 3.27 14.22
C GLY A 33 8.16 4.10 13.53
N LYS A 34 7.99 4.00 12.21
CA LYS A 34 6.94 4.69 11.44
C LYS A 34 5.96 3.68 10.87
N ILE A 35 4.79 3.64 11.50
CA ILE A 35 3.72 2.69 11.19
C ILE A 35 2.59 3.43 10.47
N ILE A 36 2.20 2.92 9.31
CA ILE A 36 0.96 3.28 8.63
C ILE A 36 -0.16 2.47 9.26
N ARG A 37 -1.23 3.13 9.70
CA ARG A 37 -2.45 2.50 10.21
C ARG A 37 -3.62 2.87 9.31
N CYS A 38 -4.33 1.87 8.82
CA CYS A 38 -5.52 2.10 8.02
C CYS A 38 -6.52 0.94 8.14
N LYS A 39 -7.77 1.21 7.79
CA LYS A 39 -8.74 0.16 7.52
C LYS A 39 -8.78 -0.12 6.04
N LEU A 40 -8.78 -1.40 5.73
CA LEU A 40 -8.84 -1.91 4.38
C LEU A 40 -10.13 -2.68 4.16
N GLU A 41 -10.68 -2.60 2.95
CA GLU A 41 -11.73 -3.49 2.46
C GLU A 41 -11.16 -4.38 1.37
N VAL A 42 -11.32 -5.69 1.51
CA VAL A 42 -10.86 -6.67 0.53
C VAL A 42 -11.72 -6.57 -0.73
N MET A 43 -11.10 -6.20 -1.84
CA MET A 43 -11.77 -6.05 -3.15
C MET A 43 -11.54 -7.29 -4.02
N HIS A 44 -10.42 -7.97 -3.82
CA HIS A 44 -10.05 -9.18 -4.56
C HIS A 44 -9.25 -10.10 -3.63
N ALA A 45 -9.53 -11.40 -3.69
CA ALA A 45 -8.78 -12.43 -2.97
C ALA A 45 -8.53 -13.62 -3.90
N SER A 46 -7.26 -13.96 -4.09
CA SER A 46 -6.82 -15.19 -4.75
C SER A 46 -5.92 -16.00 -3.79
N ARG A 47 -5.34 -17.11 -4.25
CA ARG A 47 -4.46 -17.94 -3.42
C ARG A 47 -3.19 -17.18 -3.02
N GLY A 48 -3.26 -16.48 -1.90
CA GLY A 48 -2.13 -15.79 -1.28
C GLY A 48 -2.06 -14.29 -1.60
N ASP A 49 -2.72 -13.81 -2.66
CA ASP A 49 -2.73 -12.40 -3.05
C ASP A 49 -4.09 -11.76 -2.78
N VAL A 50 -4.05 -10.58 -2.16
CA VAL A 50 -5.23 -9.86 -1.73
C VAL A 50 -5.11 -8.41 -2.17
N GLY A 51 -6.03 -7.98 -3.03
CA GLY A 51 -6.19 -6.58 -3.39
C GLY A 51 -7.18 -5.92 -2.45
N ALA A 52 -6.77 -4.83 -1.80
CA ALA A 52 -7.61 -4.14 -0.83
C ALA A 52 -7.64 -2.63 -1.07
N ARG A 53 -8.80 -2.02 -0.82
CA ARG A 53 -9.03 -0.58 -0.88
C ARG A 53 -8.85 0.02 0.52
N VAL A 54 -8.23 1.19 0.62
CA VAL A 54 -8.22 1.96 1.88
C VAL A 54 -9.60 2.60 2.06
N ILE A 55 -10.26 2.30 3.18
CA ILE A 55 -11.57 2.87 3.53
C ILE A 55 -11.49 3.87 4.68
N GLU A 56 -10.44 3.80 5.50
CA GLU A 56 -10.16 4.76 6.56
C GLU A 56 -8.65 4.85 6.77
N ILE A 57 -8.11 6.05 6.91
CA ILE A 57 -6.70 6.29 7.19
C ILE A 57 -6.56 7.65 7.88
N ASP A 58 -5.70 7.75 8.88
CA ASP A 58 -5.44 9.00 9.58
C ASP A 58 -4.47 9.91 8.81
N GLU A 59 -4.47 11.20 9.14
CA GLU A 59 -3.64 12.21 8.45
C GLU A 59 -2.13 11.95 8.58
N GLU A 60 -1.68 11.35 9.68
CA GLU A 60 -0.26 11.02 9.88
C GLU A 60 0.16 9.90 8.92
N SER A 61 -0.66 8.86 8.82
CA SER A 61 -0.50 7.72 7.93
C SER A 61 -0.58 8.14 6.47
N ILE A 62 -1.47 9.07 6.10
CA ILE A 62 -1.51 9.64 4.73
C ILE A 62 -0.17 10.28 4.37
N LYS A 63 0.42 11.08 5.26
CA LYS A 63 1.72 11.74 5.01
C LYS A 63 2.83 10.71 4.83
N LEU A 64 2.81 9.64 5.63
CA LEU A 64 3.77 8.54 5.51
C LEU A 64 3.59 7.77 4.20
N VAL A 65 2.36 7.49 3.78
CA VAL A 65 2.06 6.88 2.48
C VAL A 65 2.59 7.75 1.35
N GLN A 66 2.29 9.05 1.36
CA GLN A 66 2.76 9.98 0.32
C GLN A 66 4.28 10.03 0.24
N LEU A 67 4.96 10.11 1.39
CA LEU A 67 6.43 10.08 1.44
C LEU A 67 6.99 8.76 0.88
N PHE A 68 6.43 7.64 1.33
CA PHE A 68 6.82 6.31 0.86
C PHE A 68 6.64 6.13 -0.65
N LEU A 69 5.51 6.60 -1.20
CA LEU A 69 5.24 6.57 -2.64
C LEU A 69 6.21 7.49 -3.39
N GLN A 70 6.44 8.72 -2.91
CA GLN A 70 7.40 9.63 -3.51
C GLN A 70 8.80 9.02 -3.60
N GLU A 71 9.29 8.37 -2.55
CA GLU A 71 10.59 7.70 -2.56
C GLU A 71 10.61 6.48 -3.50
N THR A 72 9.55 5.67 -3.46
CA THR A 72 9.43 4.46 -4.29
C THR A 72 9.38 4.78 -5.79
N PHE A 73 8.72 5.89 -6.17
CA PHE A 73 8.53 6.27 -7.58
C PHE A 73 9.51 7.34 -8.10
N SER A 74 10.12 8.17 -7.23
CA SER A 74 11.16 9.13 -7.65
C SER A 74 12.37 8.43 -8.28
N GLY A 75 12.78 7.28 -7.74
CA GLY A 75 13.83 6.43 -8.33
C GLY A 75 13.42 5.65 -9.60
N ARG A 76 12.18 5.80 -10.07
CA ARG A 76 11.67 5.18 -11.31
C ARG A 76 11.53 6.17 -12.47
N LEU A 77 11.35 7.47 -12.20
CA LEU A 77 11.26 8.50 -13.26
C LEU A 77 12.59 8.68 -14.00
N ASP A 78 13.73 8.54 -13.34
CA ASP A 78 15.06 8.58 -13.99
C ASP A 78 15.32 7.43 -14.97
N ARG A 79 14.54 6.35 -14.88
CA ARG A 79 14.64 5.20 -15.80
C ARG A 79 13.76 5.32 -17.04
N TYR A 80 12.79 6.23 -17.04
CA TYR A 80 11.86 6.45 -18.16
C TYR A 80 11.94 7.84 -18.79
N ALA A 81 12.67 8.78 -18.20
CA ALA A 81 13.03 10.01 -18.90
C ALA A 81 14.02 9.65 -20.03
N PRO A 82 13.65 9.77 -21.33
CA PRO A 82 14.67 9.74 -22.36
C PRO A 82 15.63 10.89 -22.04
N ARG A 83 16.91 10.58 -21.90
CA ARG A 83 17.96 11.61 -21.85
C ARG A 83 17.85 12.42 -23.13
N MET A 84 17.15 13.54 -23.09
CA MET A 84 17.28 14.58 -24.11
C MET A 84 18.66 15.20 -23.89
N ARG A 85 19.61 14.73 -24.69
CA ARG A 85 20.83 15.47 -25.01
C ARG A 85 20.51 16.51 -26.06
#